data_AF-A0A484DKC2-F1
#
_entry.id   AF-A0A484DKC2-F1
#
_cell.length_a   1.000
_cell.length_b   1.000
_cell.length_c   1.000
_cell.angle_alpha   90.00
_cell.angle_beta   90.00
_cell.angle_gamma   90.00
#
_symmetry.space_group_name_H-M   'P 1'
#
loop_
_entity.id
_entity.type
_entity.pdbx_description
1 polymer ?
#
loop_
_entity_poly.entity_id
_entity_poly.type
_entity_poly.pdbx_seq_one_letter_code
_entity_poly.pdbx_strand_id
1 'polypeptide(L)'
;MCTKHDKPLELFCKTDQTCVCMLCTVLDHKMHDVVPLKEEYEGKKAELGKTEAEIQQMIQKRRLKIQEIKHSVDLSEEDADREIAEGVQVFTSLKESVERGLNELINTIKEKQKTTEKQAEAFIKELEQEISELMKRSTEAAAGYHHCDP
;
A
#
# COMPACT_ATOMS: atom_id res chain seq x y z
N MET A 1 -30.93 -50.56 -33.59
CA MET A 1 -31.36 -51.97 -33.67
C MET A 1 -30.35 -52.82 -32.92
N CYS A 2 -30.79 -53.86 -32.21
CA CYS A 2 -29.92 -54.84 -31.56
C CYS A 2 -29.12 -55.59 -32.61
N THR A 3 -27.79 -55.57 -32.51
CA THR A 3 -26.90 -56.20 -33.49
C THR A 3 -26.96 -57.73 -33.47
N LYS A 4 -27.38 -58.35 -32.36
CA LYS A 4 -27.50 -59.82 -32.22
C LYS A 4 -28.85 -60.36 -32.68
N HIS A 5 -29.91 -59.61 -32.45
CA HIS A 5 -31.29 -60.12 -32.55
C HIS A 5 -32.16 -59.36 -33.55
N ASP A 6 -31.63 -58.30 -34.16
CA ASP A 6 -32.33 -57.40 -35.07
C ASP A 6 -33.70 -56.92 -34.54
N LYS A 7 -33.75 -56.62 -33.24
CA LYS A 7 -34.92 -56.09 -32.54
C LYS A 7 -34.67 -54.66 -32.04
N PRO A 8 -35.72 -53.85 -31.84
CA PRO A 8 -35.60 -52.54 -31.20
C PRO A 8 -34.92 -52.62 -29.82
N LEU A 9 -34.15 -51.60 -29.47
CA LEU A 9 -33.53 -51.44 -28.16
C LEU A 9 -34.46 -50.56 -27.30
N GLU A 10 -35.30 -51.20 -26.50
CA GLU A 10 -36.35 -50.53 -25.71
C GLU A 10 -36.06 -50.58 -24.20
N LEU A 11 -35.01 -51.30 -23.81
CA LEU A 11 -34.60 -51.51 -22.43
C LEU A 11 -33.16 -51.07 -22.20
N PHE A 12 -32.81 -50.79 -20.95
CA PHE A 12 -31.46 -50.44 -20.51
C PHE A 12 -31.01 -51.36 -19.38
N CYS A 13 -29.87 -52.02 -19.56
CA CYS A 13 -29.23 -52.81 -18.52
C CYS A 13 -28.37 -51.88 -17.66
N LYS A 14 -28.77 -51.63 -16.40
CA LYS A 14 -28.02 -50.76 -15.47
C LYS A 14 -26.70 -51.37 -15.02
N THR A 15 -26.63 -52.70 -14.92
CA THR A 15 -25.41 -53.42 -14.56
C THR A 15 -24.31 -53.20 -15.61
N ASP A 16 -24.63 -53.34 -16.89
CA ASP A 16 -23.66 -53.25 -18.00
C ASP A 16 -23.65 -51.88 -18.69
N GLN A 17 -24.51 -50.95 -18.26
CA GLN A 17 -24.67 -49.61 -18.81
C GLN A 17 -24.88 -49.59 -20.34
N THR A 18 -25.78 -50.45 -20.83
CA THR A 18 -26.02 -50.61 -22.27
C THR A 18 -27.49 -50.79 -22.62
N CYS A 19 -27.89 -50.29 -23.79
CA CYS A 19 -29.22 -50.47 -24.33
C CYS A 19 -29.37 -51.89 -24.89
N VAL A 20 -30.44 -52.58 -24.51
CA VAL A 20 -30.69 -53.99 -24.86
C VAL A 20 -32.09 -54.18 -25.43
N CYS A 21 -32.31 -55.23 -26.23
CA CYS A 21 -33.65 -55.63 -26.67
C CYS A 21 -34.26 -56.64 -25.69
N MET A 22 -35.57 -56.91 -25.82
CA MET A 22 -36.26 -57.90 -24.99
C MET A 22 -35.55 -59.27 -24.96
N LEU A 23 -35.02 -59.76 -26.08
CA LEU A 23 -34.38 -61.07 -26.15
C LEU A 23 -33.02 -61.11 -25.42
N CYS A 24 -32.28 -60.00 -25.40
CA CYS A 24 -31.05 -59.87 -24.63
C CYS A 24 -31.30 -60.08 -23.12
N THR A 25 -32.47 -59.64 -22.61
CA THR A 25 -32.79 -59.77 -21.18
C THR A 25 -33.00 -61.20 -20.72
N VAL A 26 -33.40 -62.12 -21.61
CA VAL A 26 -33.63 -63.52 -21.22
C VAL A 26 -32.42 -64.41 -21.49
N LEU A 27 -31.53 -64.01 -22.40
CA LEU A 27 -30.33 -64.76 -22.77
C LEU A 27 -29.08 -64.27 -22.03
N ASP A 28 -28.68 -63.03 -22.27
CA ASP A 28 -27.38 -62.49 -21.88
C ASP A 28 -27.43 -61.72 -20.55
N HIS A 29 -28.56 -61.04 -20.26
CA HIS A 29 -28.71 -60.13 -19.12
C HIS A 29 -29.74 -60.62 -18.09
N LYS A 30 -29.95 -61.94 -17.98
CA LYS A 30 -31.04 -62.56 -17.21
C LYS A 30 -31.04 -62.24 -15.71
N MET A 31 -29.87 -61.98 -15.14
CA MET A 31 -29.69 -61.68 -13.72
C MET A 31 -29.29 -60.22 -13.49
N HIS A 32 -29.32 -59.38 -14.53
CA HIS A 32 -28.93 -57.98 -14.44
C HIS A 32 -30.16 -57.10 -14.19
N ASP A 33 -29.91 -55.94 -13.61
CA ASP A 33 -30.96 -54.94 -13.43
C ASP A 33 -31.26 -54.30 -14.79
N VAL A 34 -32.47 -54.54 -15.31
CA VAL A 34 -32.91 -54.04 -16.60
C VAL A 34 -34.21 -53.26 -16.41
N VAL A 35 -34.22 -52.02 -16.89
CA VAL A 35 -35.36 -51.11 -16.84
C VAL A 35 -35.79 -50.68 -18.24
N PRO A 36 -37.01 -50.14 -18.43
CA PRO A 36 -37.37 -49.46 -19.66
C PRO A 36 -36.39 -48.34 -20.00
N LEU A 37 -35.94 -48.27 -21.26
CA LEU A 37 -34.97 -47.26 -21.70
C LEU A 37 -35.49 -45.84 -21.46
N LYS A 38 -36.80 -45.63 -21.62
CA LYS A 38 -37.45 -44.34 -21.34
C LYS A 38 -37.30 -43.93 -19.87
N GLU A 39 -37.45 -44.86 -18.94
CA GLU A 39 -37.33 -44.59 -17.51
C GLU A 39 -35.89 -44.21 -17.14
N GLU A 40 -34.89 -44.97 -17.62
CA GLU A 40 -33.47 -44.63 -17.42
C GLU A 40 -33.13 -43.26 -18.02
N TYR A 41 -33.60 -42.98 -19.23
CA TYR A 41 -33.38 -41.71 -19.90
C TYR A 41 -33.95 -40.53 -19.10
N GLU A 42 -35.19 -40.65 -18.61
CA GLU A 42 -35.84 -39.62 -17.80
C GLU A 42 -35.09 -39.40 -16.47
N GLY A 43 -34.63 -40.49 -15.83
CA GLY A 43 -33.80 -40.44 -14.62
C GLY A 43 -32.47 -39.72 -14.84
N LYS A 44 -31.68 -40.14 -15.84
CA LYS A 44 -30.42 -39.50 -16.23
C LYS A 44 -30.61 -38.03 -16.59
N LYS A 45 -31.68 -37.70 -17.32
CA LYS A 45 -31.99 -36.32 -17.70
C LYS A 45 -32.28 -35.46 -16.48
N ALA A 46 -33.02 -35.98 -15.49
CA ALA A 46 -33.30 -35.27 -14.25
C ALA A 46 -32.01 -35.05 -13.41
N GLU A 47 -31.15 -36.06 -13.31
CA GLU A 47 -29.86 -35.98 -12.62
C GLU A 47 -28.93 -34.92 -13.26
N LEU A 48 -28.84 -34.92 -14.59
CA LEU A 48 -28.08 -33.91 -15.33
C LEU A 48 -28.64 -32.51 -15.09
N GLY A 49 -29.97 -32.34 -15.13
CA GLY A 49 -30.59 -31.04 -14.85
C GLY A 49 -30.32 -30.53 -13.44
N LYS A 50 -30.32 -31.41 -12.43
CA LYS A 50 -29.94 -31.06 -11.06
C LYS A 50 -28.48 -30.64 -10.97
N THR A 51 -27.58 -31.41 -11.59
CA THR A 51 -26.14 -31.14 -11.61
C THR A 51 -25.85 -29.80 -12.31
N GLU A 52 -26.51 -29.53 -13.43
CA GLU A 52 -26.40 -28.26 -14.14
C GLU A 52 -26.85 -27.08 -13.28
N ALA A 53 -27.98 -27.21 -12.58
CA ALA A 53 -28.47 -26.16 -11.67
C ALA A 53 -27.49 -25.88 -10.52
N GLU A 54 -26.90 -26.93 -9.92
CA GLU A 54 -25.88 -26.79 -8.86
C GLU A 54 -24.62 -26.08 -9.37
N ILE A 55 -24.13 -26.45 -10.56
CA ILE A 55 -22.99 -25.79 -11.20
C ILE A 55 -23.29 -24.31 -11.47
N GLN A 56 -24.49 -23.99 -11.98
CA GLN A 56 -24.88 -22.59 -12.22
C GLN A 56 -24.92 -21.76 -10.94
N GLN A 57 -25.44 -22.32 -9.84
CA GLN A 57 -25.40 -21.66 -8.53
C GLN A 57 -23.97 -21.43 -8.05
N MET A 58 -23.09 -22.42 -8.21
CA MET A 58 -21.67 -22.27 -7.85
C MET A 58 -21.00 -21.17 -8.67
N ILE A 59 -21.26 -21.09 -9.99
CA ILE A 59 -20.74 -20.03 -10.86
C ILE A 59 -21.21 -18.66 -10.38
N GLN A 60 -22.49 -18.49 -10.06
CA GLN A 60 -23.03 -17.22 -9.54
C GLN A 60 -22.36 -16.82 -8.23
N LYS A 61 -22.20 -17.76 -7.30
CA LYS A 61 -21.50 -17.52 -6.03
C LYS A 61 -20.05 -17.10 -6.24
N ARG A 62 -19.34 -17.73 -7.18
CA ARG A 62 -17.96 -17.34 -7.51
C ARG A 62 -17.86 -15.98 -8.18
N ARG A 63 -18.82 -15.61 -9.04
CA ARG A 63 -18.90 -14.26 -9.63
C ARG A 63 -19.09 -13.17 -8.57
N LEU A 64 -20.01 -13.38 -7.63
CA LEU A 64 -20.19 -12.47 -6.48
C LEU A 64 -18.90 -12.36 -5.67
N LYS A 65 -18.25 -13.50 -5.38
CA LYS A 65 -17.01 -13.48 -4.61
C LYS A 65 -15.88 -12.71 -5.31
N ILE A 66 -15.79 -12.80 -6.64
CA ILE A 66 -14.85 -12.02 -7.44
C ILE A 66 -15.15 -10.52 -7.31
N GLN A 67 -16.42 -10.11 -7.36
CA GLN A 67 -16.81 -8.71 -7.20
C GLN A 67 -16.47 -8.18 -5.81
N GLU A 68 -16.74 -8.95 -4.75
CA GLU A 68 -16.35 -8.59 -3.37
C GLU A 68 -14.84 -8.40 -3.23
N ILE A 69 -14.04 -9.31 -3.79
CA ILE A 69 -12.58 -9.24 -3.71
C ILE A 69 -12.06 -8.03 -4.48
N LYS A 70 -12.58 -7.75 -5.69
CA LYS A 70 -12.20 -6.56 -6.46
C LYS A 70 -12.47 -5.28 -5.68
N HIS A 71 -13.68 -5.15 -5.14
CA HIS A 71 -14.04 -3.99 -4.34
C HIS A 71 -13.14 -3.82 -3.10
N SER A 72 -12.79 -4.92 -2.43
CA SER A 72 -11.86 -4.88 -1.30
C SER A 72 -10.45 -4.45 -1.69
N VAL A 73 -9.99 -4.77 -2.90
CA VAL A 73 -8.68 -4.33 -3.42
C VAL A 73 -8.73 -2.84 -3.72
N ASP A 74 -9.80 -2.37 -4.39
CA ASP A 74 -9.97 -0.94 -4.70
C ASP A 74 -9.98 -0.09 -3.41
N LEU A 75 -10.72 -0.52 -2.39
CA LEU A 75 -10.73 0.16 -1.09
C LEU A 75 -9.35 0.15 -0.40
N SER A 76 -8.61 -0.96 -0.52
CA SER A 76 -7.27 -1.06 0.04
C SER A 76 -6.28 -0.13 -0.65
N GLU A 77 -6.44 0.12 -1.95
CA GLU A 77 -5.63 1.08 -2.71
C GLU A 77 -5.94 2.51 -2.25
N GLU A 78 -7.22 2.87 -2.14
CA GLU A 78 -7.66 4.17 -1.62
C GLU A 78 -7.17 4.43 -0.18
N ASP A 79 -7.21 3.40 0.68
CA ASP A 79 -6.71 3.47 2.05
C ASP A 79 -5.19 3.69 2.10
N ALA A 80 -4.42 2.98 1.27
CA ALA A 80 -2.98 3.14 1.18
C ALA A 80 -2.58 4.55 0.70
N ASP A 81 -3.24 5.06 -0.34
CA ASP A 81 -3.02 6.42 -0.85
C ASP A 81 -3.31 7.48 0.22
N ARG A 82 -4.38 7.29 1.00
CA ARG A 82 -4.71 8.17 2.12
C ARG A 82 -3.63 8.15 3.20
N GLU A 83 -3.20 6.97 3.65
CA GLU A 83 -2.14 6.84 4.66
C GLU A 83 -0.82 7.48 4.19
N ILE A 84 -0.46 7.32 2.91
CA ILE A 84 0.72 7.97 2.31
C ILE A 84 0.56 9.49 2.36
N ALA A 85 -0.59 10.02 1.95
CA ALA A 85 -0.84 11.46 1.93
C ALA A 85 -0.76 12.09 3.34
N GLU A 86 -1.38 11.45 4.33
CA GLU A 86 -1.32 11.86 5.73
C GLU A 86 0.12 11.84 6.26
N GLY A 87 0.87 10.76 5.97
CA GLY A 87 2.27 10.65 6.33
C GLY A 87 3.13 11.76 5.70
N VAL A 88 2.98 12.00 4.39
CA VAL A 88 3.70 13.06 3.67
C VAL A 88 3.40 14.42 4.28
N GLN A 89 2.13 14.70 4.63
CA GLN A 89 1.74 15.96 5.26
C GLN A 89 2.47 16.17 6.59
N VAL A 90 2.45 15.16 7.48
CA VAL A 90 3.11 15.23 8.80
C VAL A 90 4.62 15.47 8.64
N PHE A 91 5.29 14.70 7.79
CA PHE A 91 6.73 14.85 7.58
C PHE A 91 7.10 16.18 6.92
N THR A 92 6.22 16.72 6.06
CA THR A 92 6.40 18.05 5.47
C THR A 92 6.34 19.14 6.53
N SER A 93 5.31 19.13 7.39
CA SER A 93 5.21 20.09 8.50
C SER A 93 6.36 19.98 9.51
N LEU A 94 6.85 18.76 9.76
CA LEU A 94 8.03 18.54 10.60
C LEU A 94 9.28 19.15 9.97
N LYS A 95 9.52 18.90 8.67
CA LYS A 95 10.65 19.47 7.94
C LYS A 95 10.64 21.00 7.99
N GLU A 96 9.50 21.62 7.69
CA GLU A 96 9.34 23.08 7.76
C GLU A 96 9.61 23.63 9.17
N SER A 97 9.18 22.90 10.21
CA SER A 97 9.42 23.30 11.60
C SER A 97 10.90 23.24 11.97
N VAL A 98 11.62 22.22 11.50
CA VAL A 98 13.07 22.09 11.70
C VAL A 98 13.82 23.19 10.95
N GLU A 99 13.46 23.45 9.69
CA GLU A 99 14.08 24.52 8.88
C GLU A 99 13.87 25.90 9.52
N ARG A 100 12.65 26.18 10.00
CA ARG A 100 12.35 27.40 10.75
C ARG A 100 13.20 27.51 12.02
N GLY A 101 13.26 26.46 12.83
CA GLY A 101 14.06 26.45 14.06
C GLY A 101 15.56 26.66 13.79
N LEU A 102 16.08 26.07 12.71
CA LEU A 102 17.47 26.28 12.29
C LEU A 102 17.73 27.76 11.93
N ASN A 103 16.82 28.37 11.15
CA ASN A 103 16.94 29.78 10.78
C ASN A 103 16.87 30.71 11.99
N GLU A 104 15.98 30.44 12.93
CA GLU A 104 15.85 31.19 14.19
C GLU A 104 17.14 31.10 15.03
N LEU A 105 17.74 29.92 15.14
CA LEU A 105 19.00 29.71 15.84
C LEU A 105 20.14 30.51 15.18
N ILE A 106 20.28 30.42 13.86
CA ILE A 106 21.32 31.14 13.11
C ILE A 106 21.16 32.65 13.31
N ASN A 107 19.95 33.19 13.19
CA ASN A 107 19.69 34.61 13.37
C ASN A 107 20.00 35.07 14.79
N THR A 108 19.62 34.28 15.80
CA THR A 108 19.93 34.58 17.21
C THR A 108 21.43 34.66 17.45
N ILE A 109 22.21 33.74 16.88
CA ILE A 109 23.68 33.74 16.99
C ILE A 109 24.25 34.99 16.32
N LYS A 110 23.80 35.31 15.09
CA LYS A 110 24.27 36.50 14.36
C LYS A 110 23.98 37.80 15.09
N GLU A 111 22.80 37.96 15.65
CA GLU A 111 22.46 39.16 16.42
C GLU A 111 23.30 39.28 17.69
N LYS A 112 23.49 38.18 18.44
CA LYS A 112 24.38 38.16 19.62
C LYS A 112 25.82 38.51 19.26
N GLN A 113 26.33 37.96 18.15
CA GLN A 113 27.65 38.28 17.63
C GLN A 113 27.76 39.77 17.31
N LYS A 114 26.82 40.33 16.54
CA LYS A 114 26.80 41.74 16.17
C LYS A 114 26.73 42.68 17.37
N THR A 115 25.96 42.33 18.41
CA THR A 115 25.94 43.10 19.66
C THR A 115 27.30 43.07 20.35
N THR A 116 27.94 41.90 20.42
CA THR A 116 29.26 41.73 21.03
C THR A 116 30.33 42.50 20.27
N GLU A 117 30.31 42.45 18.94
CA GLU A 117 31.21 43.20 18.06
C GLU A 117 31.07 44.71 18.28
N LYS A 118 29.84 45.24 18.32
CA LYS A 118 29.59 46.66 18.61
C LYS A 118 30.10 47.09 19.98
N GLN A 119 29.95 46.24 21.00
CA GLN A 119 30.48 46.52 22.34
C GLN A 119 32.01 46.54 22.32
N ALA A 120 32.65 45.58 21.67
CA ALA A 120 34.10 45.54 21.52
C ALA A 120 34.64 46.75 20.77
N GLU A 121 34.01 47.15 19.66
CA GLU A 121 34.39 48.37 18.91
C GLU A 121 34.27 49.64 19.76
N ALA A 122 33.24 49.75 20.62
CA ALA A 122 33.09 50.88 21.51
C ALA A 122 34.23 50.94 22.55
N PHE A 123 34.58 49.81 23.17
CA PHE A 123 35.70 49.73 24.12
C PHE A 123 37.05 50.02 23.45
N ILE A 124 37.28 49.52 22.24
CA ILE A 124 38.52 49.79 21.49
C ILE A 124 38.66 51.30 21.25
N LYS A 125 37.60 51.99 20.81
CA LYS A 125 37.63 53.44 20.60
C LYS A 125 37.92 54.23 21.87
N GLU A 126 37.34 53.81 23.00
CA GLU A 126 37.61 54.41 24.30
C GLU A 126 39.10 54.29 24.67
N LEU A 127 39.66 53.08 24.54
CA LEU A 127 41.08 52.83 24.79
C LEU A 127 42.01 53.60 23.84
N GLU A 128 41.66 53.70 22.54
CA GLU A 128 42.43 54.50 21.57
C GLU A 128 42.46 56.00 21.93
N GLN A 129 41.35 56.52 22.45
CA GLN A 129 41.24 57.88 22.94
C GLN A 129 42.10 58.08 24.21
N GLU A 130 42.01 57.17 25.18
CA GLU A 130 42.84 57.20 26.39
C GLU A 130 44.34 57.17 26.05
N ILE A 131 44.76 56.30 25.12
CA ILE A 131 46.15 56.24 24.65
C ILE A 131 46.59 57.58 24.06
N SER A 132 45.74 58.21 23.23
CA SER A 132 46.04 59.51 22.61
C SER A 132 46.22 60.62 23.65
N GLU A 133 45.40 60.63 24.69
CA GLU A 133 45.49 61.57 25.81
C GLU A 133 46.75 61.34 26.66
N LEU A 134 47.07 60.07 26.96
CA LEU A 134 48.29 59.70 27.67
C LEU A 134 49.55 60.10 26.88
N MET A 135 49.56 59.89 25.56
CA MET A 135 50.65 60.30 24.67
C MET A 135 50.86 61.82 24.71
N LYS A 136 49.78 62.61 24.65
CA LYS A 136 49.85 64.08 24.75
C LYS A 136 50.41 64.54 26.09
N ARG A 137 49.95 63.97 27.19
CA ARG A 137 50.48 64.30 28.53
C ARG A 137 51.96 63.94 28.66
N SER A 138 52.39 62.84 28.03
CA SER A 138 53.80 62.44 28.01
C SER A 138 54.69 63.42 27.25
N THR A 139 54.25 63.94 26.10
CA THR A 139 55.04 64.92 25.33
C THR A 139 55.10 66.27 26.03
N GLU A 140 54.01 66.71 26.65
CA GLU A 140 53.96 67.93 27.47
C GLU A 140 54.91 67.83 28.68
N ALA A 141 54.92 66.68 29.38
CA ALA A 141 55.84 66.44 30.48
C ALA A 141 57.30 66.48 30.01
N ALA A 142 57.63 65.83 28.89
CA ALA A 142 58.99 65.83 28.34
C ALA A 142 59.46 67.24 27.91
N ALA A 143 58.58 68.05 27.30
CA ALA A 143 58.91 69.43 26.92
C ALA A 143 59.17 70.34 28.14
N GLY A 144 58.44 70.12 29.25
CA GLY A 144 58.66 70.85 30.50
C GLY A 144 60.04 70.59 31.13
N TYR A 145 60.59 69.38 31.00
CA TYR A 145 61.94 69.07 31.47
C TYR A 145 63.03 69.80 30.67
N HIS A 146 62.86 69.96 29.35
CA HIS A 146 63.83 70.68 28.50
C HIS A 146 63.84 72.20 28.70
N HIS A 147 62.84 72.79 29.38
CA HIS A 147 62.82 74.21 29.74
C HIS A 147 63.44 74.51 31.12
N CYS A 148 63.84 73.47 31.87
CA CYS A 148 64.42 73.59 33.22
C CYS A 148 65.89 73.18 33.32
N ASP A 149 66.55 72.82 32.21
CA ASP A 149 68.02 72.67 32.17
C ASP A 149 68.68 74.00 31.72
N PRO A 150 69.63 74.58 32.50
CA PRO A 150 70.35 75.83 32.17
C PRO A 150 71.30 75.74 30.97
#